data_AF-A0A0P0L9P3-F1
#
_entry.id   AF-A0A0P0L9P3-F1
#
_cell.length_a   1.000
_cell.length_b   1.000
_cell.length_c   1.000
_cell.angle_alpha   90.00
_cell.angle_beta   90.00
_cell.angle_gamma   90.00
#
_symmetry.space_group_name_H-M   'P 1'
#
loop_
_entity.id
_entity.type
_entity.pdbx_description
1 polymer ?
#
loop_
_entity_poly.entity_id
_entity_poly.type
_entity_poly.pdbx_seq_one_letter_code
_entity_poly.pdbx_strand_id
1 'polypeptide(L)'
;MDLPDWFKGFEKGIARLSSEQRAAFFSECSKNCVDGGVLSIYRKLYKDANGDMDVFFQMANELPGVKSEIVEKGRVYHLIACHIYILKSYPNLQSDADHGN
;
A
#
# COMPACT_ATOMS: atom_id res chain seq x y z
N MET A 1 12.86 14.41 -21.47
CA MET A 1 11.93 13.27 -21.39
C MET A 1 10.96 13.62 -20.30
N ASP A 2 9.69 13.79 -20.64
CA ASP A 2 8.70 14.18 -19.65
C ASP A 2 8.34 12.97 -18.80
N LEU A 3 7.98 13.20 -17.53
CA LEU A 3 7.56 12.15 -16.60
C LEU A 3 6.51 11.19 -17.22
N PRO A 4 5.50 11.66 -17.96
CA PRO A 4 4.55 10.78 -18.64
C PRO A 4 5.19 9.89 -19.73
N ASP A 5 6.23 10.35 -20.41
CA ASP A 5 6.88 9.57 -21.47
C ASP A 5 7.78 8.48 -20.89
N TRP A 6 8.39 8.73 -19.73
CA TRP A 6 9.09 7.69 -18.97
C TRP A 6 8.14 6.55 -18.58
N PHE A 7 6.96 6.87 -18.03
CA PHE A 7 5.97 5.86 -17.64
C PHE A 7 5.48 5.03 -18.83
N LYS A 8 5.18 5.67 -19.98
CA LYS A 8 4.79 4.94 -21.20
C LYS A 8 5.86 3.97 -21.67
N GLY A 9 7.14 4.36 -21.62
CA GLY A 9 8.26 3.50 -21.97
C GLY A 9 8.39 2.31 -21.02
N PHE A 10 8.28 2.59 -19.72
CA PHE A 10 8.28 1.58 -18.67
C PHE A 10 7.15 0.56 -18.84
N GLU A 11 5.90 1.00 -19.00
CA GLU A 11 4.74 0.13 -19.21
C GLU A 11 4.89 -0.77 -20.43
N LYS A 12 5.39 -0.21 -21.55
CA LYS A 12 5.70 -0.99 -22.77
C LYS A 12 6.77 -2.05 -22.53
N GLY A 13 7.78 -1.76 -21.71
CA GLY A 13 8.83 -2.71 -21.33
C GLY A 13 8.26 -3.85 -20.49
N ILE A 14 7.52 -3.51 -19.43
CA ILE A 14 6.89 -4.46 -18.52
C ILE A 14 5.90 -5.38 -19.25
N ALA A 15 5.11 -4.84 -20.18
CA ALA A 15 4.13 -5.61 -20.95
C ALA A 15 4.74 -6.74 -21.80
N ARG A 16 6.05 -6.68 -22.10
CA ARG A 16 6.77 -7.71 -22.88
C ARG A 16 7.27 -8.88 -22.02
N LEU A 17 7.20 -8.76 -20.69
CA LEU A 17 7.69 -9.76 -19.75
C LEU A 17 6.62 -10.81 -19.43
N SER A 18 7.03 -12.05 -19.17
CA SER A 18 6.14 -13.08 -18.63
C SER A 18 5.62 -12.69 -17.24
N SER A 19 4.62 -13.40 -16.73
CA SER A 19 4.13 -13.18 -15.38
C SER A 19 5.20 -13.42 -14.32
N GLU A 20 6.03 -14.48 -14.43
CA GLU A 20 7.14 -14.71 -13.50
C GLU A 20 8.19 -13.60 -13.55
N GLN A 21 8.54 -13.13 -14.76
CA GLN A 21 9.53 -12.06 -14.92
C GLN A 21 9.05 -10.74 -14.35
N ARG A 22 7.77 -10.40 -14.52
CA ARG A 22 7.16 -9.23 -13.88
C ARG A 22 7.19 -9.35 -12.36
N ALA A 23 6.81 -10.50 -11.83
CA ALA A 23 6.83 -10.74 -10.39
C ALA A 23 8.24 -10.58 -9.80
N ALA A 24 9.25 -11.18 -10.43
CA ALA A 24 10.65 -11.05 -10.01
C ALA A 24 11.16 -9.60 -10.13
N PHE A 25 10.79 -8.88 -11.19
CA PHE A 25 11.16 -7.47 -11.36
C PHE A 25 10.57 -6.58 -10.25
N PHE A 26 9.29 -6.78 -9.93
CA PHE A 26 8.62 -5.96 -8.92
C PHE A 26 8.85 -6.41 -7.49
N SER A 27 9.42 -7.59 -7.21
CA SER A 27 9.48 -8.14 -5.85
C SER A 27 10.27 -7.25 -4.89
N GLU A 28 11.45 -6.77 -5.29
CA GLU A 28 12.29 -5.96 -4.41
C GLU A 28 11.74 -4.54 -4.26
N CYS A 29 11.20 -3.95 -5.34
CA CYS A 29 10.56 -2.64 -5.29
C CYS A 29 9.28 -2.67 -4.42
N SER A 30 8.49 -3.74 -4.52
CA SER A 30 7.26 -3.89 -3.74
C SER A 30 7.55 -4.17 -2.28
N LYS A 31 8.54 -5.00 -1.95
CA LYS A 31 9.06 -5.16 -0.57
C LYS A 31 9.46 -3.82 0.03
N ASN A 32 10.35 -3.07 -0.61
CA ASN A 32 10.80 -1.77 -0.08
C ASN A 32 9.68 -0.72 0.00
N CYS A 33 8.73 -0.73 -0.94
CA CYS A 33 7.56 0.16 -0.91
C CYS A 33 6.65 -0.14 0.30
N VAL A 34 6.46 -1.42 0.59
CA VAL A 34 5.55 -1.89 1.63
C VAL A 34 6.22 -1.84 3.02
N ASP A 35 7.47 -2.28 3.12
CA ASP A 35 8.29 -2.24 4.34
C ASP A 35 8.64 -0.80 4.76
N GLY A 36 8.70 0.14 3.80
CA GLY A 36 8.99 1.55 4.02
C GLY A 36 7.91 2.37 4.76
N GLY A 37 6.83 1.74 5.24
CA GLY A 37 5.96 2.36 6.27
C GLY A 37 4.47 2.06 6.18
N VAL A 38 3.95 1.65 5.02
CA VAL A 38 2.49 1.39 4.89
C VAL A 38 2.09 0.05 5.53
N LEU A 39 2.98 -0.95 5.50
CA LEU A 39 2.67 -2.27 6.06
C LEU A 39 2.42 -2.26 7.56
N SER A 40 3.23 -1.53 8.33
CA SER A 40 3.08 -1.46 9.78
C SER A 40 1.75 -0.79 10.17
N ILE A 41 1.32 0.23 9.44
CA ILE A 41 0.00 0.87 9.61
C ILE A 41 -1.12 -0.15 9.38
N TYR A 42 -1.09 -0.86 8.25
CA TYR A 42 -2.13 -1.86 7.95
C TYR A 42 -2.11 -3.04 8.92
N ARG A 43 -0.94 -3.49 9.38
CA ARG A 43 -0.84 -4.52 10.42
C ARG A 43 -1.45 -4.05 11.74
N LYS A 44 -1.17 -2.82 12.16
CA LYS A 44 -1.77 -2.23 13.36
C LYS A 44 -3.29 -2.13 13.22
N LEU A 45 -3.78 -1.58 12.11
CA LEU A 45 -5.22 -1.48 11.83
C LEU A 45 -5.91 -2.85 11.85
N TYR A 46 -5.31 -3.87 11.24
CA TYR A 46 -5.87 -5.22 11.21
C TYR A 46 -5.93 -5.83 12.61
N LYS A 47 -4.90 -5.60 13.43
CA LYS A 47 -4.87 -6.04 14.83
C LYS A 47 -5.92 -5.31 15.67
N ASP A 48 -6.03 -3.99 15.54
CA ASP A 48 -6.99 -3.17 16.27
C ASP A 48 -8.43 -3.49 15.88
N ALA A 49 -8.65 -3.86 14.61
CA ALA A 49 -9.91 -4.37 14.08
C ALA A 49 -10.21 -5.82 14.50
N ASN A 50 -9.31 -6.48 15.24
CA ASN A 50 -9.43 -7.88 15.65
C ASN A 50 -9.66 -8.84 14.47
N GLY A 51 -9.06 -8.52 13.31
CA GLY A 51 -9.21 -9.28 12.06
C GLY A 51 -10.53 -9.05 11.30
N ASP A 52 -11.42 -8.17 11.79
CA ASP A 52 -12.64 -7.80 11.07
C ASP A 52 -12.32 -6.81 9.94
N MET A 53 -12.59 -7.22 8.70
CA MET A 53 -12.28 -6.40 7.52
C MET A 53 -13.22 -5.22 7.36
N ASP A 54 -14.48 -5.31 7.78
CA ASP A 54 -15.40 -4.16 7.75
C ASP A 54 -14.89 -3.07 8.71
N VAL A 55 -14.49 -3.45 9.92
CA VAL A 55 -13.90 -2.53 10.92
C VAL A 55 -12.56 -1.99 10.42
N PHE A 56 -11.70 -2.83 9.84
CA PHE A 56 -10.44 -2.40 9.23
C PHE A 56 -10.65 -1.29 8.21
N PHE A 57 -11.56 -1.47 7.26
CA PHE A 57 -11.79 -0.49 6.21
C PHE A 57 -12.46 0.77 6.75
N GLN A 58 -13.34 0.67 7.75
CA GLN A 58 -13.85 1.85 8.46
C GLN A 58 -12.73 2.65 9.12
N MET A 59 -11.83 1.99 9.85
CA MET A 59 -10.70 2.65 10.48
C MET A 59 -9.72 3.24 9.46
N ALA A 60 -9.49 2.54 8.34
CA ALA A 60 -8.65 3.04 7.26
C ALA A 60 -9.21 4.32 6.62
N ASN A 61 -10.54 4.50 6.60
CA ASN A 61 -11.17 5.71 6.08
C ASN A 61 -10.83 6.98 6.87
N GLU A 62 -10.46 6.81 8.13
CA GLU A 62 -10.09 7.92 9.02
C GLU A 62 -8.62 8.33 8.85
N LEU A 63 -7.83 7.56 8.09
CA LEU A 63 -6.44 7.90 7.83
C LEU A 63 -6.32 9.08 6.85
N PRO A 64 -5.44 10.07 7.12
CA PRO A 64 -5.23 11.19 6.20
C PRO A 64 -4.83 10.73 4.80
N GLY A 65 -5.56 11.22 3.78
CA GLY A 65 -5.29 10.90 2.38
C GLY A 65 -5.71 9.49 1.96
N VAL A 66 -6.48 8.79 2.81
CA VAL A 66 -7.13 7.52 2.50
C VAL A 66 -8.63 7.76 2.39
N LYS A 67 -9.25 7.12 1.40
CA LYS A 67 -10.70 6.97 1.31
C LYS A 67 -11.00 5.50 1.13
N SER A 68 -11.93 4.96 1.91
CA SER A 68 -12.40 3.59 1.77
C SER A 68 -13.91 3.54 1.68
N GLU A 69 -14.41 2.43 1.13
CA GLU A 69 -15.83 2.13 1.02
C GLU A 69 -16.03 0.63 1.19
N ILE A 70 -17.00 0.25 2.04
CA ILE A 70 -17.48 -1.13 2.12
C ILE A 70 -18.61 -1.26 1.10
N VAL A 71 -18.33 -1.95 0.00
CA VAL A 71 -19.30 -2.18 -1.09
C VAL A 71 -20.20 -3.36 -0.74
N GLU A 72 -19.61 -4.44 -0.22
CA GLU A 72 -20.31 -5.62 0.29
C GLU A 72 -19.62 -6.09 1.57
N LYS A 73 -20.36 -6.07 2.69
CA LYS A 73 -19.84 -6.46 4.01
C LYS A 73 -19.17 -7.82 3.99
N GLY A 74 -17.99 -7.92 4.57
CA GLY A 74 -17.22 -9.17 4.63
C GLY A 74 -16.61 -9.61 3.29
N ARG A 75 -16.76 -8.84 2.19
CA ARG A 75 -16.40 -9.35 0.85
C ARG A 75 -15.76 -8.35 -0.10
N VAL A 76 -16.37 -7.18 -0.33
CA VAL A 76 -15.94 -6.24 -1.38
C VAL A 76 -15.72 -4.86 -0.79
N TYR A 77 -14.53 -4.32 -1.05
CA TYR A 77 -14.07 -3.04 -0.48
C TYR A 77 -13.35 -2.24 -1.54
N HIS A 78 -13.55 -0.92 -1.53
CA HIS A 78 -12.70 0.01 -2.26
C HIS A 78 -11.75 0.71 -1.30
N LEU A 79 -10.50 0.87 -1.72
CA LEU A 79 -9.48 1.63 -1.00
C LEU A 79 -8.72 2.51 -1.98
N ILE A 80 -8.76 3.81 -1.72
CA ILE A 80 -8.06 4.83 -2.49
C ILE A 80 -7.08 5.48 -1.53
N ALA A 81 -5.78 5.32 -1.80
CA ALA A 81 -4.71 5.88 -0.99
C ALA A 81 -3.88 6.86 -1.83
N CYS A 82 -3.74 8.09 -1.36
CA CYS A 82 -2.82 9.05 -1.96
C CYS A 82 -1.47 8.95 -1.25
N HIS A 83 -0.55 8.15 -1.81
CA HIS A 83 0.74 7.77 -1.21
C HIS A 83 1.59 8.95 -0.68
N ILE A 84 1.45 10.15 -1.28
CA ILE A 84 2.20 11.35 -0.87
C ILE A 84 1.79 11.84 0.52
N TYR A 85 0.54 11.63 0.94
CA TYR A 85 0.02 12.14 2.22
C TYR A 85 0.25 11.18 3.39
N ILE A 86 0.22 9.86 3.14
CA ILE A 86 0.40 8.83 4.18
C ILE A 86 1.83 8.90 4.75
N LEU A 87 2.85 8.98 3.90
CA LEU A 87 4.24 9.04 4.34
C LEU A 87 4.63 10.40 4.96
N LYS A 88 4.01 11.51 4.53
CA LYS A 88 4.25 12.84 5.11
C LYS A 88 3.64 13.04 6.50
N SER A 89 2.52 12.36 6.79
CA SER A 89 1.82 12.49 8.07
C SER A 89 2.42 11.63 9.18
N TYR A 90 3.25 10.64 8.84
CA TYR A 90 3.88 9.72 9.79
C TYR A 90 5.39 9.58 9.56
N PRO A 91 6.19 10.63 9.80
CA PRO A 91 7.63 10.65 9.51
C PRO A 91 8.50 9.73 10.39
N ASN A 92 7.98 9.21 11.51
CA ASN A 92 8.72 8.37 12.46
C ASN A 92 8.47 6.85 12.33
N LEU A 93 7.82 6.38 11.25
CA LEU A 93 7.52 4.95 11.05
C LEU A 93 8.74 4.03 10.86
N GLN A 94 9.94 4.60 10.67
CA GLN A 94 11.17 3.81 10.56
C GLN A 94 11.67 3.27 11.93
N SER A 95 11.34 3.90 13.07
CA SER A 95 11.91 3.51 14.38
C SER A 95 11.20 2.34 15.06
N ASP A 96 9.93 2.11 14.75
CA ASP A 96 9.10 1.12 15.45
C ASP A 96 9.22 -0.29 14.87
N ALA A 97 9.85 -0.43 13.69
CA ALA A 97 10.17 -1.74 13.09
C ALA A 97 11.42 -2.39 13.70
N ASP A 98 12.30 -1.61 14.36
CA ASP A 98 13.58 -2.08 14.92
C ASP A 98 13.45 -2.63 16.36
N HIS A 99 12.26 -2.60 16.97
CA HIS A 99 12.03 -3.03 18.35
C HIS A 99 11.07 -4.23 18.49
N GLY A 100 10.97 -5.06 17.45
CA GLY A 100 10.31 -6.36 17.50
C GLY A 100 11.34 -7.49 17.51
N ASN A 101 11.77 -7.89 18.71
CA ASN A 101 12.66 -9.00 19.01
C ASN A 101 12.21 -10.35 18.40
#